data_AF-A0A932JDH4-F1
#
_entry.id   AF-A0A932JDH4-F1
#
_cell.length_a   1.000
_cell.length_b   1.000
_cell.length_c   1.000
_cell.angle_alpha   90.00
_cell.angle_beta   90.00
_cell.angle_gamma   90.00
#
_symmetry.space_group_name_H-M   'P 1'
#
loop_
_entity.id
_entity.type
_entity.pdbx_description
1 polymer ?
#
loop_
_entity_poly.entity_id
_entity_poly.type
_entity_poly.pdbx_seq_one_letter_code
_entity_poly.pdbx_strand_id
1 'polypeptide(L)'
;MPTPFYHLRLARELLPACPPLVQQHAAEFYLGNIAPDAQNISGQTREATHFFDVPMKDRTPASQALFRLHPGLADSAKLPPSHAAFLAGYLCHLALDQQWIGDIFDPVFGLDADWSNFRHRLFIHNVLRIYLDRLDWPLLRDGVGETLCRAQPDRWLPFLADSALSGWRDFVARQLADGAEAQTIEVFAKRMSLSPAEFETLLQSPPAMQTQIFDRIPLTALDDFRARGLALSRNVITTYLHNG
;
A
#
# COMPACT_ATOMS: atom_id res chain seq x y z
N MET A 1 -1.10 -4.13 -6.81
CA MET A 1 -1.55 -3.57 -5.54
C MET A 1 -1.32 -2.08 -5.53
N PRO A 2 -2.00 -1.31 -4.67
CA PRO A 2 -1.70 0.11 -4.49
C PRO A 2 -0.20 0.35 -4.25
N THR A 3 0.24 1.56 -4.49
CA THR A 3 1.62 1.98 -4.19
C THR A 3 1.72 2.41 -2.72
N PRO A 4 2.94 2.60 -2.20
CA PRO A 4 3.13 3.17 -0.88
C PRO A 4 2.49 4.55 -0.72
N PHE A 5 2.47 5.37 -1.78
CA PHE A 5 1.81 6.69 -1.72
C PHE A 5 0.30 6.56 -1.57
N TYR A 6 -0.34 5.64 -2.29
CA TYR A 6 -1.77 5.40 -2.13
C TYR A 6 -2.11 4.95 -0.70
N HIS A 7 -1.32 4.02 -0.13
CA HIS A 7 -1.48 3.59 1.26
C HIS A 7 -1.32 4.74 2.26
N LEU A 8 -0.25 5.54 2.13
CA LEU A 8 -0.03 6.72 2.97
C LEU A 8 -1.13 7.77 2.83
N ARG A 9 -1.72 7.90 1.63
CA ARG A 9 -2.80 8.83 1.38
C ARG A 9 -4.06 8.44 2.15
N LEU A 10 -4.44 7.16 2.12
CA LEU A 10 -5.55 6.67 2.93
C LEU A 10 -5.24 6.81 4.42
N ALA A 11 -4.02 6.47 4.83
CA ALA A 11 -3.60 6.60 6.22
C ALA A 11 -3.71 8.06 6.72
N ARG A 12 -3.26 9.05 5.93
CA ARG A 12 -3.41 10.49 6.23
C ARG A 12 -4.88 10.90 6.37
N GLU A 13 -5.74 10.38 5.51
CA GLU A 13 -7.19 10.63 5.55
C GLU A 13 -7.87 10.03 6.80
N LEU A 14 -7.43 8.84 7.21
CA LEU A 14 -8.00 8.12 8.35
C LEU A 14 -7.54 8.68 9.69
N LEU A 15 -6.29 9.15 9.77
CA LEU A 15 -5.62 9.50 11.02
C LEU A 15 -6.48 10.39 11.96
N PRO A 16 -7.13 11.48 11.50
CA PRO A 16 -7.93 12.34 12.38
C PRO A 16 -9.14 11.64 13.03
N ALA A 17 -9.64 10.57 12.41
CA ALA A 17 -10.77 9.79 12.90
C ALA A 17 -10.34 8.50 13.64
N CYS A 18 -9.04 8.22 13.73
CA CYS A 18 -8.54 7.05 14.45
C CYS A 18 -8.60 7.25 15.97
N PRO A 19 -8.55 6.17 16.78
CA PRO A 19 -8.44 6.30 18.24
C PRO A 19 -7.20 7.12 18.67
N PRO A 20 -7.23 7.75 19.87
CA PRO A 20 -6.13 8.59 20.35
C PRO A 20 -4.75 7.91 20.32
N LEU A 21 -4.69 6.61 20.62
CA LEU A 21 -3.46 5.82 20.55
C LEU A 21 -2.81 5.90 19.16
N VAL A 22 -3.58 5.75 18.08
CA VAL A 22 -3.06 5.80 16.71
C VAL A 22 -2.67 7.23 16.34
N GLN A 23 -3.44 8.23 16.77
CA GLN A 23 -3.10 9.64 16.53
C GLN A 23 -1.78 10.04 17.20
N GLN A 24 -1.55 9.60 18.44
CA GLN A 24 -0.32 9.86 19.20
C GLN A 24 0.90 9.14 18.61
N HIS A 25 0.68 8.01 17.93
CA HIS A 25 1.70 7.19 17.28
C HIS A 25 1.56 7.20 15.75
N ALA A 26 1.32 8.39 15.19
CA ALA A 26 1.09 8.57 13.76
C ALA A 26 2.27 8.11 12.89
N ALA A 27 3.50 8.29 13.36
CA ALA A 27 4.70 7.87 12.66
C ALA A 27 4.72 6.35 12.45
N GLU A 28 4.45 5.60 13.52
CA GLU A 28 4.37 4.15 13.51
C GLU A 28 3.22 3.65 12.65
N PHE A 29 2.05 4.30 12.75
CA PHE A 29 0.90 3.97 11.91
C PHE A 29 1.20 4.16 10.41
N TYR A 30 1.85 5.26 10.02
CA TYR A 30 2.28 5.47 8.64
C TYR A 30 3.30 4.44 8.18
N LEU A 31 4.28 4.10 9.02
CA LEU A 31 5.24 3.05 8.70
C LEU A 31 4.54 1.69 8.51
N GLY A 32 3.60 1.36 9.38
CA GLY A 32 2.77 0.15 9.27
C GLY A 32 2.06 0.04 7.92
N ASN A 33 1.46 1.14 7.44
CA ASN A 33 0.74 1.18 6.15
C ASN A 33 1.64 0.94 4.92
N ILE A 34 2.97 0.98 5.06
CA ILE A 34 3.90 0.69 3.96
C ILE A 34 4.82 -0.51 4.27
N ALA A 35 4.83 -1.00 5.51
CA ALA A 35 5.80 -1.98 5.98
C ALA A 35 5.80 -3.32 5.22
N PRO A 36 4.66 -3.88 4.78
CA PRO A 36 4.68 -5.12 3.99
C PRO A 36 5.54 -5.01 2.73
N ASP A 37 5.60 -3.83 2.11
CA ASP A 37 6.42 -3.58 0.92
C ASP A 37 7.92 -3.44 1.21
N ALA A 38 8.36 -3.48 2.46
CA ALA A 38 9.78 -3.53 2.81
C ALA A 38 10.48 -4.81 2.30
N GLN A 39 9.71 -5.80 1.80
CA GLN A 39 10.25 -6.91 0.99
C GLN A 39 11.13 -6.44 -0.18
N ASN A 40 10.88 -5.25 -0.74
CA ASN A 40 11.69 -4.66 -1.81
C ASN A 40 13.12 -4.31 -1.35
N ILE A 41 13.34 -4.18 -0.04
CA ILE A 41 14.64 -3.97 0.59
C ILE A 41 15.21 -5.27 1.14
N SER A 42 14.39 -6.09 1.81
CA SER A 42 14.85 -7.32 2.45
C SER A 42 15.09 -8.49 1.49
N GLY A 43 14.52 -8.45 0.28
CA GLY A 43 14.56 -9.55 -0.68
C GLY A 43 13.65 -10.73 -0.33
N GLN A 44 12.81 -10.60 0.70
CA GLN A 44 11.80 -11.60 1.03
C GLN A 44 10.76 -11.72 -0.08
N THR A 45 10.06 -12.84 -0.11
CA THR A 45 8.93 -13.00 -1.03
C THR A 45 7.73 -12.18 -0.56
N ARG A 46 6.78 -11.97 -1.47
CA ARG A 46 5.56 -11.23 -1.16
C ARG A 46 4.73 -11.95 -0.13
N GLU A 47 4.62 -13.27 -0.26
CA GLU A 47 3.85 -14.15 0.62
C GLU A 47 4.36 -14.09 2.06
N ALA A 48 5.68 -13.95 2.26
CA ALA A 48 6.31 -13.86 3.57
C ALA A 48 5.96 -12.58 4.35
N THR A 49 5.55 -11.53 3.65
CA THR A 49 5.24 -10.21 4.25
C THR A 49 3.76 -9.85 4.12
N HIS A 50 3.07 -10.35 3.09
CA HIS A 50 1.68 -10.05 2.81
C HIS A 50 0.73 -11.17 3.26
N PHE A 51 1.24 -12.37 3.54
CA PHE A 51 0.46 -13.50 4.06
C PHE A 51 -0.66 -14.00 3.12
N PHE A 52 -0.51 -13.77 1.81
CA PHE A 52 -1.35 -14.35 0.76
C PHE A 52 -0.60 -14.46 -0.57
N ASP A 53 -1.06 -15.35 -1.46
CA ASP A 53 -0.53 -15.58 -2.82
C ASP A 53 -1.10 -14.59 -3.85
N VAL A 54 -0.36 -14.35 -4.95
CA VAL A 54 -0.90 -13.71 -6.16
C VAL A 54 -0.63 -14.63 -7.36
N PRO A 55 -1.67 -15.18 -8.03
CA PRO A 55 -3.10 -14.99 -7.79
C PRO A 55 -3.57 -15.57 -6.44
N MET A 56 -4.60 -14.95 -5.84
CA MET A 56 -5.12 -15.40 -4.54
C MET A 56 -5.84 -16.74 -4.67
N LYS A 57 -5.22 -17.80 -4.17
CA LYS A 57 -5.83 -19.15 -4.07
C LYS A 57 -6.75 -19.27 -2.85
N ASP A 58 -6.39 -18.58 -1.78
CA ASP A 58 -7.16 -18.48 -0.55
C ASP A 58 -7.58 -17.01 -0.35
N ARG A 59 -8.86 -16.79 -0.05
CA ARG A 59 -9.44 -15.46 0.21
C ARG A 59 -9.59 -15.18 1.71
N THR A 60 -9.05 -16.04 2.57
CA THR A 60 -8.93 -15.78 4.00
C THR A 60 -8.26 -14.43 4.22
N PRO A 61 -8.76 -13.58 5.15
CA PRO A 61 -8.11 -12.32 5.47
C PRO A 61 -6.65 -12.55 5.87
N ALA A 62 -5.74 -11.82 5.25
CA ALA A 62 -4.30 -11.93 5.46
C ALA A 62 -3.90 -11.67 6.92
N SER A 63 -4.66 -10.84 7.62
CA SER A 63 -4.54 -10.62 9.06
C SER A 63 -4.71 -11.91 9.87
N GLN A 64 -5.63 -12.80 9.48
CA GLN A 64 -5.81 -14.08 10.17
C GLN A 64 -4.61 -15.01 9.91
N ALA A 65 -4.07 -15.02 8.69
CA ALA A 65 -2.87 -15.79 8.38
C ALA A 65 -1.65 -15.28 9.16
N LEU A 66 -1.46 -13.95 9.23
CA LEU A 66 -0.46 -13.29 10.06
C LEU A 66 -0.58 -13.74 11.52
N PHE A 67 -1.77 -13.65 12.13
CA PHE A 67 -1.95 -13.99 13.54
C PHE A 67 -1.86 -15.49 13.83
N ARG A 68 -2.20 -16.37 12.87
CA ARG A 68 -1.94 -17.82 13.03
C ARG A 68 -0.45 -18.13 13.09
N LEU A 69 0.36 -17.48 12.27
CA LEU A 69 1.81 -17.68 12.22
C LEU A 69 2.54 -16.95 13.35
N HIS A 70 2.03 -15.80 13.76
CA HIS A 70 2.63 -14.92 14.75
C HIS A 70 1.58 -14.47 15.79
N PRO A 71 1.11 -15.40 16.66
CA PRO A 71 0.01 -15.14 17.58
C PRO A 71 0.31 -14.05 18.61
N GLY A 72 1.58 -13.79 18.91
CA GLY A 72 1.99 -12.69 19.79
C GLY A 72 1.65 -11.29 19.27
N LEU A 73 1.30 -11.16 17.98
CA LEU A 73 0.92 -9.88 17.37
C LEU A 73 -0.61 -9.63 17.41
N ALA A 74 -1.40 -10.63 17.78
CA ALA A 74 -2.87 -10.59 17.67
C ALA A 74 -3.56 -9.76 18.75
N ASP A 75 -2.96 -9.70 19.94
CA ASP A 75 -3.51 -9.01 21.10
C ASP A 75 -2.82 -7.65 21.26
N SER A 76 -3.49 -6.60 20.80
CA SER A 76 -2.93 -5.25 20.83
C SER A 76 -2.70 -4.70 22.24
N ALA A 77 -3.45 -5.15 23.24
CA ALA A 77 -3.32 -4.66 24.62
C ALA A 77 -2.05 -5.18 25.30
N LYS A 78 -1.48 -6.28 24.80
CA LYS A 78 -0.18 -6.81 25.25
C LYS A 78 1.03 -6.17 24.57
N LEU A 79 0.81 -5.27 23.60
CA LEU A 79 1.89 -4.61 22.87
C LEU A 79 2.14 -3.19 23.39
N PRO A 80 3.37 -2.68 23.27
CA PRO A 80 3.63 -1.25 23.43
C PRO A 80 2.72 -0.43 22.50
N PRO A 81 2.22 0.75 22.91
CA PRO A 81 1.30 1.55 22.11
C PRO A 81 1.80 1.90 20.70
N SER A 82 3.10 2.19 20.56
CA SER A 82 3.76 2.42 19.26
C SER A 82 3.70 1.20 18.35
N HIS A 83 3.93 0.01 18.90
CA HIS A 83 3.85 -1.25 18.17
C HIS A 83 2.40 -1.59 17.78
N ALA A 84 1.43 -1.36 18.67
CA ALA A 84 0.01 -1.53 18.35
C ALA A 84 -0.45 -0.60 17.21
N ALA A 85 -0.01 0.67 17.22
CA ALA A 85 -0.29 1.61 16.12
C ALA A 85 0.35 1.19 14.81
N PHE A 86 1.61 0.72 14.85
CA PHE A 86 2.29 0.13 13.70
C PHE A 86 1.50 -1.05 13.11
N LEU A 87 1.07 -2.02 13.95
CA LEU A 87 0.31 -3.17 13.47
C LEU A 87 -1.06 -2.77 12.95
N ALA A 88 -1.75 -1.80 13.56
CA ALA A 88 -3.00 -1.29 12.99
C ALA A 88 -2.81 -0.81 11.54
N GLY A 89 -1.72 -0.09 11.26
CA GLY A 89 -1.36 0.31 9.90
C GLY A 89 -0.98 -0.86 8.99
N TYR A 90 -0.21 -1.83 9.49
CA TYR A 90 0.16 -3.04 8.76
C TYR A 90 -1.08 -3.82 8.30
N LEU A 91 -2.06 -3.98 9.18
CA LEU A 91 -3.31 -4.68 8.88
C LEU A 91 -4.16 -3.92 7.86
N CYS A 92 -4.19 -2.59 7.91
CA CYS A 92 -4.84 -1.77 6.87
C CYS A 92 -4.22 -2.01 5.50
N HIS A 93 -2.88 -2.05 5.42
CA HIS A 93 -2.19 -2.35 4.17
C HIS A 93 -2.62 -3.71 3.61
N LEU A 94 -2.56 -4.76 4.44
CA LEU A 94 -2.93 -6.11 4.00
C LEU A 94 -4.36 -6.18 3.47
N ALA A 95 -5.30 -5.56 4.20
CA ALA A 95 -6.70 -5.54 3.83
C ALA A 95 -6.95 -4.78 2.51
N LEU A 96 -6.31 -3.62 2.33
CA LEU A 96 -6.44 -2.82 1.12
C LEU A 96 -5.82 -3.52 -0.10
N ASP A 97 -4.70 -4.21 0.09
CA ASP A 97 -4.06 -5.00 -0.97
C ASP A 97 -4.97 -6.16 -1.42
N GLN A 98 -5.56 -6.92 -0.51
CA GLN A 98 -6.52 -7.97 -0.86
C GLN A 98 -7.76 -7.40 -1.56
N GLN A 99 -8.29 -6.26 -1.09
CA GLN A 99 -9.40 -5.58 -1.75
C GLN A 99 -9.01 -5.13 -3.17
N TRP A 100 -7.81 -4.57 -3.36
CA TRP A 100 -7.33 -4.18 -4.69
C TRP A 100 -7.27 -5.37 -5.64
N ILE A 101 -6.88 -6.55 -5.15
CA ILE A 101 -6.89 -7.75 -5.98
C ILE A 101 -8.30 -8.07 -6.47
N GLY A 102 -9.24 -8.19 -5.53
CA GLY A 102 -10.61 -8.57 -5.84
C GLY A 102 -11.38 -7.56 -6.68
N ASP A 103 -11.17 -6.27 -6.43
CA ASP A 103 -11.98 -5.20 -7.02
C ASP A 103 -11.37 -4.61 -8.30
N ILE A 104 -10.03 -4.63 -8.41
CA ILE A 104 -9.29 -3.88 -9.45
C ILE A 104 -8.44 -4.81 -10.30
N PHE A 105 -7.53 -5.56 -9.66
CA PHE A 105 -6.52 -6.30 -10.39
C PHE A 105 -7.10 -7.52 -11.09
N ASP A 106 -7.70 -8.46 -10.37
CA ASP A 106 -8.21 -9.70 -10.98
C ASP A 106 -9.25 -9.45 -12.07
N PRO A 107 -10.27 -8.58 -11.86
CA PRO A 107 -11.31 -8.37 -12.88
C PRO A 107 -10.81 -7.72 -14.18
N VAL A 108 -9.80 -6.86 -14.10
CA VAL A 108 -9.37 -6.04 -15.25
C VAL A 108 -7.99 -6.44 -15.78
N PHE A 109 -7.05 -6.79 -14.91
CA PHE A 109 -5.64 -7.01 -15.27
C PHE A 109 -5.17 -8.45 -15.01
N GLY A 110 -5.94 -9.22 -14.24
CA GLY A 110 -5.62 -10.58 -13.79
C GLY A 110 -5.50 -11.60 -14.92
N LEU A 111 -5.21 -12.84 -14.56
CA LEU A 111 -4.93 -13.91 -15.52
C LEU A 111 -6.13 -14.21 -16.43
N ASP A 112 -7.35 -14.09 -15.90
CA ASP A 112 -8.60 -14.42 -16.62
C ASP A 112 -9.09 -13.30 -17.55
N ALA A 113 -8.48 -12.11 -17.51
CA ALA A 113 -8.80 -11.04 -18.46
C ALA A 113 -8.25 -11.35 -19.87
N ASP A 114 -9.03 -11.07 -20.91
CA ASP A 114 -8.75 -11.50 -22.29
C ASP A 114 -8.54 -10.35 -23.29
N TRP A 115 -8.67 -9.09 -22.87
CA TRP A 115 -8.62 -7.92 -23.77
C TRP A 115 -7.21 -7.56 -24.29
N SER A 116 -6.15 -8.23 -23.81
CA SER A 116 -4.77 -8.13 -24.32
C SER A 116 -3.91 -9.26 -23.75
N ASN A 117 -2.62 -9.31 -24.08
CA ASN A 117 -1.67 -10.22 -23.42
C ASN A 117 -1.33 -9.73 -21.99
N PHE A 118 -0.96 -10.66 -21.11
CA PHE A 118 -0.71 -10.37 -19.69
C PHE A 118 0.35 -9.29 -19.45
N ARG A 119 1.45 -9.28 -20.22
CA ARG A 119 2.51 -8.27 -20.09
C ARG A 119 1.97 -6.86 -20.35
N HIS A 120 1.13 -6.70 -21.37
CA HIS A 120 0.51 -5.42 -21.66
C HIS A 120 -0.52 -5.02 -20.59
N ARG A 121 -1.33 -5.97 -20.08
CA ARG A 121 -2.23 -5.69 -18.96
C ARG A 121 -1.49 -5.19 -17.72
N LEU A 122 -0.34 -5.78 -17.39
CA LEU A 122 0.52 -5.30 -16.31
C LEU A 122 1.09 -3.90 -16.56
N PHE A 123 1.43 -3.57 -17.81
CA PHE A 123 1.87 -2.22 -18.18
C PHE A 123 0.77 -1.20 -17.91
N ILE A 124 -0.44 -1.45 -18.41
CA ILE A 124 -1.60 -0.58 -18.22
C ILE A 124 -1.98 -0.47 -16.73
N HIS A 125 -1.89 -1.57 -15.97
CA HIS A 125 -2.08 -1.54 -14.52
C HIS A 125 -1.07 -0.63 -13.81
N ASN A 126 0.21 -0.68 -14.22
CA ASN A 126 1.23 0.20 -13.65
C ASN A 126 1.02 1.67 -14.04
N VAL A 127 0.52 1.94 -15.25
CA VAL A 127 0.14 3.30 -15.66
C VAL A 127 -1.00 3.83 -14.79
N LEU A 128 -2.03 3.03 -14.50
CA LEU A 128 -3.09 3.40 -13.56
C LEU A 128 -2.53 3.74 -12.18
N ARG A 129 -1.58 2.94 -11.67
CA ARG A 129 -0.94 3.20 -10.36
C ARG A 129 -0.14 4.51 -10.36
N ILE A 130 0.60 4.80 -11.43
CA ILE A 130 1.32 6.07 -11.57
C ILE A 130 0.35 7.25 -11.65
N TYR A 131 -0.77 7.09 -12.37
CA TYR A 131 -1.81 8.10 -12.43
C TYR A 131 -2.34 8.44 -11.03
N LEU A 132 -2.65 7.42 -10.21
CA LEU A 132 -3.08 7.63 -8.83
C LEU A 132 -1.99 8.28 -7.96
N ASP A 133 -0.73 7.88 -8.13
CA ASP A 133 0.40 8.51 -7.44
C ASP A 133 0.51 10.01 -7.78
N ARG A 134 0.28 10.40 -9.04
CA ARG A 134 0.30 11.83 -9.43
C ARG A 134 -0.79 12.64 -8.73
N LEU A 135 -1.92 12.03 -8.39
CA LEU A 135 -2.99 12.68 -7.63
C LEU A 135 -2.65 12.76 -6.14
N ASP A 136 -2.11 11.67 -5.59
CA ASP A 136 -1.92 11.53 -4.14
C ASP A 136 -0.60 12.14 -3.64
N TRP A 137 0.48 12.06 -4.41
CA TRP A 137 1.83 12.49 -4.02
C TRP A 137 1.91 13.97 -3.59
N PRO A 138 1.32 14.95 -4.32
CA PRO A 138 1.33 16.35 -3.88
C PRO A 138 0.66 16.54 -2.51
N LEU A 139 -0.34 15.72 -2.19
CA LEU A 139 -1.10 15.76 -0.94
C LEU A 139 -0.37 15.08 0.23
N LEU A 140 0.76 14.43 -0.01
CA LEU A 140 1.58 13.78 1.02
C LEU A 140 2.79 14.62 1.44
N ARG A 141 3.22 15.56 0.59
CA ARG A 141 4.42 16.36 0.83
C ARG A 141 4.36 17.24 2.07
N ASP A 142 3.16 17.65 2.47
CA ASP A 142 2.95 18.41 3.70
C ASP A 142 3.04 17.49 4.92
N GLY A 143 4.25 17.34 5.46
CA GLY A 143 4.54 16.75 6.78
C GLY A 143 4.52 15.22 6.89
N VAL A 144 3.99 14.46 5.91
CA VAL A 144 3.93 12.98 6.02
C VAL A 144 5.31 12.35 6.02
N GLY A 145 6.20 12.79 5.10
CA GLY A 145 7.57 12.28 5.04
C GLY A 145 8.36 12.50 6.33
N GLU A 146 8.26 13.72 6.90
CA GLU A 146 8.89 14.05 8.18
C GLU A 146 8.33 13.22 9.34
N THR A 147 7.01 13.05 9.38
CA THR A 147 6.34 12.23 10.39
C THR A 147 6.79 10.78 10.29
N LEU A 148 6.84 10.24 9.06
CA LEU A 148 7.26 8.87 8.79
C LEU A 148 8.70 8.63 9.29
N CYS A 149 9.63 9.57 9.07
CA CYS A 149 11.02 9.46 9.56
C CYS A 149 11.16 9.37 11.09
N ARG A 150 10.14 9.76 11.86
CA ARG A 150 10.17 9.68 13.34
C ARG A 150 9.91 8.28 13.86
N ALA A 151 9.32 7.39 13.06
CA ALA A 151 9.02 6.02 13.47
C ALA A 151 10.33 5.27 13.74
N GLN A 152 10.49 4.64 14.90
CA GLN A 152 11.69 3.87 15.25
C GLN A 152 11.34 2.40 15.44
N PRO A 153 11.50 1.54 14.41
CA PRO A 153 11.31 0.11 14.57
C PRO A 153 12.16 -0.46 15.72
N ASP A 154 11.53 -1.24 16.61
CA ASP A 154 12.18 -1.97 17.70
C ASP A 154 11.65 -3.40 17.75
N ARG A 155 12.16 -4.24 16.85
CA ARG A 155 11.84 -5.67 16.74
C ARG A 155 10.34 -5.95 16.74
N TRP A 156 9.59 -5.10 16.06
CA TRP A 156 8.13 -5.20 15.97
C TRP A 156 7.68 -6.45 15.21
N LEU A 157 8.46 -6.89 14.21
CA LEU A 157 8.12 -8.04 13.38
C LEU A 157 9.11 -9.19 13.59
N PRO A 158 8.64 -10.42 13.91
CA PRO A 158 9.54 -11.57 14.08
C PRO A 158 10.06 -12.13 12.74
N PHE A 159 9.49 -11.68 11.62
CA PHE A 159 9.81 -12.15 10.26
C PHE A 159 10.51 -11.08 9.40
N LEU A 160 10.65 -9.84 9.88
CA LEU A 160 11.24 -8.75 9.12
C LEU A 160 12.12 -7.88 10.02
N ALA A 161 13.39 -7.74 9.63
CA ALA A 161 14.37 -6.98 10.41
C ALA A 161 14.11 -5.47 10.38
N ASP A 162 14.42 -4.79 11.48
CA ASP A 162 14.30 -3.34 11.63
C ASP A 162 15.13 -2.55 10.61
N SER A 163 16.25 -3.10 10.16
CA SER A 163 17.07 -2.49 9.10
C SER A 163 16.34 -2.43 7.76
N ALA A 164 15.54 -3.45 7.43
CA ALA A 164 14.72 -3.44 6.22
C ALA A 164 13.54 -2.47 6.35
N LEU A 165 12.89 -2.43 7.51
CA LEU A 165 11.82 -1.45 7.80
C LEU A 165 12.35 -0.02 7.70
N SER A 166 13.51 0.26 8.31
CA SER A 166 14.14 1.58 8.27
C SER A 166 14.59 1.96 6.86
N GLY A 167 15.24 1.04 6.14
CA GLY A 167 15.66 1.28 4.76
C GLY A 167 14.47 1.57 3.83
N TRP A 168 13.34 0.88 4.04
CA TRP A 168 12.11 1.13 3.30
C TRP A 168 11.45 2.46 3.67
N ARG A 169 11.33 2.75 4.98
CA ARG A 169 10.87 4.03 5.51
C ARG A 169 11.64 5.20 4.87
N ASP A 170 12.96 5.13 4.89
CA ASP A 170 13.83 6.20 4.40
C ASP A 170 13.74 6.33 2.87
N PHE A 171 13.61 5.22 2.14
CA PHE A 171 13.39 5.22 0.70
C PHE A 171 12.06 5.88 0.30
N VAL A 172 10.98 5.67 1.05
CA VAL A 172 9.69 6.31 0.77
C VAL A 172 9.72 7.78 1.23
N ALA A 173 10.21 8.06 2.44
CA ALA A 173 10.23 9.41 3.00
C ALA A 173 11.07 10.39 2.18
N ARG A 174 12.22 9.97 1.63
CA ARG A 174 13.06 10.83 0.78
C ARG A 174 12.35 11.33 -0.48
N GLN A 175 11.36 10.58 -0.98
CA GLN A 175 10.57 10.96 -2.16
C GLN A 175 9.45 11.94 -1.82
N LEU A 176 9.18 12.16 -0.53
CA LEU A 176 8.21 13.13 -0.03
C LEU A 176 8.87 14.42 0.49
N ALA A 177 10.20 14.48 0.52
CA ALA A 177 10.94 15.66 0.95
C ALA A 177 10.77 16.85 0.00
N ASP A 178 11.03 18.06 0.50
CA ASP A 178 10.95 19.25 -0.33
C ASP A 178 11.95 19.23 -1.49
N GLY A 179 11.44 19.54 -2.69
CA GLY A 179 12.22 19.49 -3.93
C GLY A 179 12.50 18.07 -4.45
N ALA A 180 12.01 17.02 -3.78
CA ALA A 180 12.12 15.65 -4.28
C ALA A 180 11.09 15.37 -5.39
N GLU A 181 11.33 14.29 -6.13
CA GLU A 181 10.43 13.74 -7.13
C GLU A 181 10.05 12.30 -6.76
N ALA A 182 8.81 11.92 -7.09
CA ALA A 182 8.36 10.53 -6.99
C ALA A 182 9.12 9.66 -7.99
N GLN A 183 9.62 8.51 -7.55
CA GLN A 183 10.41 7.58 -8.39
C GLN A 183 9.56 6.42 -8.95
N THR A 184 8.23 6.54 -8.93
CA THR A 184 7.31 5.45 -9.29
C THR A 184 7.52 4.97 -10.73
N ILE A 185 7.70 5.91 -11.67
CA ILE A 185 7.90 5.59 -13.09
C ILE A 185 9.21 4.83 -13.27
N GLU A 186 10.30 5.32 -12.70
CA GLU A 186 11.63 4.71 -12.79
C GLU A 186 11.62 3.28 -12.24
N VAL A 187 10.94 3.08 -11.11
CA VAL A 187 10.80 1.76 -10.48
C VAL A 187 10.02 0.80 -11.38
N PHE A 188 8.89 1.21 -11.94
CA PHE A 188 8.11 0.32 -12.82
C PHE A 188 8.78 0.08 -14.17
N ALA A 189 9.36 1.11 -14.78
CA ALA A 189 10.12 1.01 -16.02
C ALA A 189 11.25 -0.01 -15.88
N LYS A 190 12.07 0.10 -14.83
CA LYS A 190 13.13 -0.86 -14.53
C LYS A 190 12.60 -2.29 -14.37
N ARG A 191 11.53 -2.50 -13.60
CA ARG A 191 10.95 -3.83 -13.38
C ARG A 191 10.40 -4.47 -14.65
N MET A 192 9.88 -3.66 -15.57
CA MET A 192 9.30 -4.14 -16.82
C MET A 192 10.29 -4.20 -17.98
N SER A 193 11.55 -3.77 -17.75
CA SER A 193 12.55 -3.57 -18.80
C SER A 193 12.03 -2.67 -19.94
N LEU A 194 11.40 -1.56 -19.55
CA LEU A 194 10.84 -0.52 -20.42
C LEU A 194 11.50 0.83 -20.11
N SER A 195 11.30 1.80 -20.97
CA SER A 195 11.73 3.19 -20.74
C SER A 195 10.70 3.98 -19.94
N PRO A 196 11.11 4.95 -19.10
CA PRO A 196 10.19 5.90 -18.46
C PRO A 196 9.28 6.64 -19.46
N ALA A 197 9.80 6.94 -20.65
CA ALA A 197 9.09 7.67 -21.70
C ALA A 197 7.83 6.96 -22.20
N GLU A 198 7.79 5.62 -22.18
CA GLU A 198 6.61 4.85 -22.56
C GLU A 198 5.43 5.08 -21.60
N PHE A 199 5.71 5.21 -20.30
CA PHE A 199 4.70 5.55 -19.30
C PHE A 199 4.24 7.00 -19.46
N GLU A 200 5.19 7.93 -19.60
CA GLU A 200 4.90 9.36 -19.78
C GLU A 200 4.00 9.63 -20.98
N THR A 201 4.30 8.99 -22.12
CA THR A 201 3.53 9.16 -23.36
C THR A 201 2.05 8.83 -23.15
N LEU A 202 1.76 7.73 -22.45
CA LEU A 202 0.38 7.34 -22.18
C LEU A 202 -0.29 8.27 -21.17
N LEU A 203 0.42 8.61 -20.08
CA LEU A 203 -0.09 9.50 -19.02
C LEU A 203 -0.40 10.91 -19.53
N GLN A 204 0.32 11.40 -20.54
CA GLN A 204 0.13 12.73 -21.13
C GLN A 204 -0.98 12.76 -22.20
N SER A 205 -1.60 11.63 -22.52
CA SER A 205 -2.65 11.54 -23.55
C SER A 205 -4.00 11.18 -22.92
N PRO A 206 -4.87 12.18 -22.61
CA PRO A 206 -6.20 11.92 -22.07
C PRO A 206 -7.05 10.96 -22.91
N PRO A 207 -7.08 11.04 -24.27
CA PRO A 207 -7.80 10.06 -25.08
C PRO A 207 -7.25 8.63 -24.94
N ALA A 208 -5.94 8.47 -24.80
CA ALA A 208 -5.34 7.16 -24.63
C ALA A 208 -5.56 6.61 -23.20
N MET A 209 -5.50 7.47 -22.18
CA MET A 209 -5.89 7.12 -20.80
C MET A 209 -7.34 6.67 -20.73
N GLN A 210 -8.25 7.39 -21.38
CA GLN A 210 -9.67 7.02 -21.44
C GLN A 210 -9.84 5.64 -22.08
N THR A 211 -9.35 5.46 -23.31
CA THR A 211 -9.59 4.25 -24.10
C THR A 211 -8.85 3.02 -23.57
N GLN A 212 -7.68 3.18 -22.94
CA GLN A 212 -6.88 2.06 -22.45
C GLN A 212 -7.15 1.71 -20.99
N ILE A 213 -7.54 2.69 -20.16
CA ILE A 213 -7.74 2.49 -18.72
C ILE A 213 -9.20 2.75 -18.35
N PHE A 214 -9.70 3.98 -18.51
CA PHE A 214 -10.96 4.38 -17.87
C PHE A 214 -12.22 3.77 -18.50
N ASP A 215 -12.17 3.33 -19.75
CA ASP A 215 -13.24 2.53 -20.38
C ASP A 215 -13.34 1.12 -19.77
N ARG A 216 -12.26 0.61 -19.17
CA ARG A 216 -12.22 -0.70 -18.50
C ARG A 216 -12.46 -0.59 -17.00
N ILE A 217 -11.95 0.49 -16.40
CA ILE A 217 -12.14 0.81 -15.00
C ILE A 217 -12.51 2.30 -14.86
N PRO A 218 -13.81 2.62 -14.82
CA PRO A 218 -14.26 4.01 -14.69
C PRO A 218 -13.71 4.67 -13.43
N LEU A 219 -13.50 5.99 -13.50
CA LEU A 219 -13.05 6.78 -12.34
C LEU A 219 -13.99 6.60 -11.14
N THR A 220 -15.29 6.49 -11.35
CA THR A 220 -16.27 6.22 -10.29
C THR A 220 -16.01 4.89 -9.57
N ALA A 221 -15.54 3.85 -10.28
CA ALA A 221 -15.17 2.59 -9.65
C ALA A 221 -13.91 2.73 -8.76
N LEU A 222 -12.99 3.63 -9.13
CA LEU A 222 -11.82 3.96 -8.30
C LEU A 222 -12.22 4.76 -7.06
N ASP A 223 -13.15 5.71 -7.21
CA ASP A 223 -13.71 6.47 -6.09
C ASP A 223 -14.44 5.55 -5.11
N ASP A 224 -15.29 4.65 -5.63
CA ASP A 224 -16.01 3.65 -4.84
C ASP A 224 -15.03 2.69 -4.13
N PHE A 225 -13.97 2.25 -4.82
CA PHE A 225 -12.91 1.44 -4.23
C PHE A 225 -12.23 2.17 -3.07
N ARG A 226 -11.89 3.45 -3.24
CA ARG A 226 -11.28 4.27 -2.18
C ARG A 226 -12.21 4.41 -0.98
N ALA A 227 -13.49 4.71 -1.21
CA ALA A 227 -14.49 4.83 -0.16
C ALA A 227 -14.64 3.51 0.64
N ARG A 228 -14.72 2.37 -0.06
CA ARG A 228 -14.73 1.05 0.59
C ARG A 228 -13.42 0.77 1.34
N GLY A 229 -12.28 1.13 0.77
CA GLY A 229 -10.96 0.96 1.39
C GLY A 229 -10.81 1.74 2.70
N LEU A 230 -11.32 2.98 2.76
CA LEU A 230 -11.37 3.78 3.98
C LEU A 230 -12.28 3.14 5.05
N ALA A 231 -13.47 2.68 4.65
CA ALA A 231 -14.39 2.02 5.56
C ALA A 231 -13.82 0.70 6.11
N LEU A 232 -13.21 -0.12 5.24
CA LEU A 232 -12.53 -1.36 5.59
C LEU A 232 -11.39 -1.09 6.57
N SER A 233 -10.53 -0.13 6.28
CA SER A 233 -9.40 0.23 7.13
C SER A 233 -9.85 0.71 8.52
N ARG A 234 -10.92 1.53 8.59
CA ARG A 234 -11.51 1.94 9.87
C ARG A 234 -12.02 0.75 10.70
N ASN A 235 -12.66 -0.22 10.04
CA ASN A 235 -13.12 -1.44 10.70
C ASN A 235 -11.94 -2.29 11.20
N VAL A 236 -10.88 -2.42 10.39
CA VAL A 236 -9.65 -3.13 10.78
C VAL A 236 -9.02 -2.50 12.02
N ILE A 237 -8.84 -1.18 12.04
CA ILE A 237 -8.25 -0.46 13.18
C ILE A 237 -9.09 -0.66 14.44
N THR A 238 -10.40 -0.41 14.34
CA THR A 238 -11.33 -0.54 15.47
C THR A 238 -11.34 -1.98 16.02
N THR A 239 -11.45 -2.97 15.14
CA THR A 239 -11.49 -4.39 15.52
C THR A 239 -10.21 -4.82 16.19
N TYR A 240 -9.05 -4.45 15.63
CA TYR A 240 -7.75 -4.84 16.18
C TYR A 240 -7.52 -4.22 17.56
N LEU A 241 -7.79 -2.92 17.72
CA LEU A 241 -7.53 -2.20 18.97
C LEU A 241 -8.56 -2.47 20.08
N HIS A 242 -9.74 -3.01 19.76
CA HIS A 242 -10.76 -3.38 20.75
C HIS A 242 -10.75 -4.86 21.15
N ASN A 243 -10.11 -5.74 20.37
CA ASN A 243 -10.04 -7.17 20.68
C ASN A 243 -8.78 -7.55 21.50
N GLY A 244 -7.96 -6.58 21.91
CA GLY A 244 -6.91 -6.72 22.91
C GLY A 244 -7.43 -6.52 24.32
#